data_AF-A0A5M4EMY7-F1
#
_entry.id   AF-A0A5M4EMY7-F1
#
_cell.length_a   1.000
_cell.length_b   1.000
_cell.length_c   1.000
_cell.angle_alpha   90.00
_cell.angle_beta   90.00
_cell.angle_gamma   90.00
#
_symmetry.space_group_name_H-M   'P 1'
#
loop_
_entity.id
_entity.type
_entity.pdbx_description
1 polymer ?
#
loop_
_entity_poly.entity_id
_entity_poly.type
_entity_poly.pdbx_seq_one_letter_code
_entity_poly.pdbx_strand_id
1 'polypeptide(L)'
;MDLFSHSWLPFIYQYGFGILIFGGGLFAIFKAYGGKEFWNQYKIWIQILIWGFIYVTSIHLLMTISALNDYPQLYIVILSLYIFNVFLLTKKIT
;
A
#
# COMPACT_ATOMS: atom_id res chain seq x y z
N MET A 1 -13.98 -10.42 23.17
CA MET A 1 -13.74 -10.69 21.75
C MET A 1 -12.24 -10.67 21.53
N ASP A 2 -11.70 -11.63 20.79
CA ASP A 2 -10.25 -11.75 20.62
C ASP A 2 -9.70 -10.67 19.65
N LEU A 3 -8.53 -10.09 19.97
CA LEU A 3 -7.81 -9.08 19.17
C LEU A 3 -7.58 -9.53 17.73
N PHE A 4 -7.37 -10.82 17.53
CA PHE A 4 -7.25 -11.41 16.21
C PHE A 4 -8.53 -11.21 15.40
N SER A 5 -9.69 -11.59 15.95
CA SER A 5 -10.94 -11.61 15.19
C SER A 5 -11.45 -10.24 14.74
N HIS A 6 -11.17 -9.16 15.49
CA HIS A 6 -11.74 -7.84 15.22
C HIS A 6 -10.76 -6.83 14.61
N SER A 7 -9.44 -7.06 14.73
CA SER A 7 -8.42 -6.16 14.18
C SER A 7 -7.54 -6.84 13.15
N TRP A 8 -6.90 -7.95 13.52
CA TRP A 8 -5.91 -8.60 12.63
C TRP A 8 -6.55 -9.38 11.49
N LEU A 9 -7.61 -10.13 11.75
CA LEU A 9 -8.29 -10.94 10.74
C LEU A 9 -8.89 -10.06 9.62
N PRO A 10 -9.59 -8.95 9.91
CA PRO A 10 -10.04 -8.02 8.86
C PRO A 10 -8.87 -7.40 8.08
N PHE A 11 -7.80 -6.98 8.76
CA PHE A 11 -6.61 -6.42 8.10
C PHE A 11 -5.95 -7.43 7.15
N ILE A 12 -5.70 -8.65 7.64
CA ILE A 12 -5.11 -9.74 6.84
C ILE A 12 -6.02 -10.12 5.68
N TYR A 13 -7.33 -10.17 5.90
CA TYR A 13 -8.28 -10.47 4.84
C TYR A 13 -8.24 -9.40 3.75
N GLN A 14 -8.34 -8.13 4.12
CA GLN A 14 -8.39 -7.04 3.14
C GLN A 14 -7.08 -6.89 2.35
N TYR A 15 -5.94 -6.89 3.03
CA TYR A 15 -4.65 -6.64 2.37
C TYR A 15 -3.98 -7.93 1.87
N GLY A 16 -4.08 -9.03 2.60
CA GLY A 16 -3.54 -10.32 2.18
C GLY A 16 -4.31 -10.91 1.00
N PHE A 17 -5.65 -10.91 1.04
CA PHE A 17 -6.45 -11.35 -0.10
C PHE A 17 -6.34 -10.37 -1.27
N GLY A 18 -6.17 -9.07 -0.97
CA GLY A 18 -5.79 -8.06 -1.93
C GLY A 18 -4.53 -8.44 -2.71
N ILE A 19 -3.44 -8.81 -2.02
CA ILE A 19 -2.19 -9.27 -2.66
C ILE A 19 -2.43 -10.51 -3.52
N LEU A 20 -3.24 -11.46 -3.07
CA LEU A 20 -3.49 -12.69 -3.85
C LEU A 20 -4.19 -12.40 -5.18
N ILE A 21 -5.28 -11.63 -5.16
CA ILE A 21 -6.03 -11.31 -6.39
C ILE A 21 -5.21 -10.37 -7.28
N PHE A 22 -4.69 -9.31 -6.69
CA PHE A 22 -4.01 -8.25 -7.43
C PHE A 22 -2.63 -8.66 -7.92
N GLY A 23 -1.84 -9.26 -7.03
CA GLY A 23 -0.53 -9.82 -7.36
C GLY A 23 -0.64 -10.99 -8.32
N GLY A 24 -1.64 -11.85 -8.16
CA GLY A 24 -1.95 -12.92 -9.11
C GLY A 24 -2.30 -12.38 -10.50
N GLY A 25 -3.13 -11.33 -10.57
CA GLY A 25 -3.45 -10.63 -11.82
C GLY A 25 -2.22 -10.01 -12.48
N LEU A 26 -1.40 -9.28 -11.71
CA LEU A 26 -0.14 -8.71 -12.21
C LEU A 26 0.80 -9.80 -12.72
N PHE A 27 0.97 -10.89 -11.98
CA PHE A 27 1.79 -12.02 -12.39
C PHE A 27 1.31 -12.60 -13.72
N ALA A 28 0.00 -12.81 -13.90
CA ALA A 28 -0.57 -13.30 -15.15
C ALA A 28 -0.30 -12.33 -16.32
N ILE A 29 -0.48 -11.02 -16.11
CA ILE A 29 -0.20 -9.98 -17.11
C ILE A 29 1.28 -10.00 -17.50
N PHE A 30 2.20 -10.01 -16.53
CA PHE A 30 3.63 -10.04 -16.82
C PHE A 30 4.06 -11.33 -17.52
N LYS A 31 3.46 -12.47 -17.13
CA LYS A 31 3.73 -13.75 -17.78
C LYS A 31 3.26 -13.76 -19.24
N ALA A 32 2.12 -13.15 -19.55
CA ALA A 32 1.55 -13.15 -20.89
C ALA A 32 2.10 -12.02 -21.79
N TYR A 33 2.38 -10.84 -21.22
CA TYR A 33 2.64 -9.60 -21.96
C TYR A 33 3.86 -8.81 -21.47
N GLY A 34 4.60 -9.28 -20.46
CA GLY A 34 5.69 -8.55 -19.79
C GLY A 34 6.98 -8.35 -20.59
N GLY A 35 6.90 -8.26 -21.92
CA GLY A 35 8.02 -7.94 -22.80
C GLY A 35 8.49 -6.49 -22.69
N LYS A 36 9.60 -6.16 -23.36
CA LYS A 36 10.28 -4.86 -23.29
C LYS A 36 9.38 -3.66 -23.63
N GLU A 37 8.51 -3.82 -24.63
CA GLU A 37 7.59 -2.77 -25.08
C GLU A 37 6.51 -2.45 -24.03
N PHE A 38 5.92 -3.48 -23.43
CA PHE A 38 4.99 -3.35 -22.31
C PHE A 38 5.62 -2.59 -21.14
N TRP A 39 6.85 -2.95 -20.74
CA TRP A 39 7.54 -2.24 -19.67
C TRP A 39 7.84 -0.79 -20.02
N ASN A 40 8.23 -0.49 -21.25
CA ASN A 40 8.46 0.89 -21.69
C ASN A 40 7.21 1.76 -21.57
N GLN A 41 6.04 1.20 -21.89
CA GLN A 41 4.77 1.91 -21.86
C GLN A 41 4.14 2.01 -20.46
N TYR A 42 4.22 0.93 -19.66
CA TYR A 42 3.43 0.79 -18.45
C TYR A 42 4.23 0.83 -17.13
N LYS A 43 5.57 0.92 -17.16
CA LYS A 43 6.40 0.93 -15.93
C LYS A 43 5.94 1.93 -14.88
N ILE A 44 5.50 3.12 -15.29
CA ILE A 44 5.09 4.16 -14.34
C ILE A 44 3.78 3.79 -13.65
N TRP A 45 2.83 3.21 -14.39
CA TRP A 45 1.56 2.75 -13.86
C TRP A 45 1.75 1.57 -12.91
N ILE A 46 2.64 0.63 -13.26
CA ILE A 46 3.02 -0.48 -12.38
C ILE A 46 3.64 0.05 -11.08
N GLN A 47 4.54 1.03 -11.18
CA GLN A 47 5.14 1.66 -10.00
C GLN A 47 4.09 2.35 -9.14
N ILE A 48 3.19 3.16 -9.72
CA ILE A 48 2.08 3.81 -9.00
C ILE A 48 1.21 2.77 -8.31
N LEU A 49 0.91 1.67 -9.00
CA LEU A 49 0.03 0.61 -8.54
C LEU A 49 0.65 -0.17 -7.36
N ILE A 50 1.93 -0.53 -7.43
CA ILE A 50 2.67 -1.16 -6.33
C ILE A 50 2.82 -0.18 -5.16
N TRP A 51 3.24 1.06 -5.42
CA TRP A 51 3.41 2.07 -4.38
C TRP A 51 2.10 2.44 -3.69
N GLY A 52 1.01 2.54 -4.43
CA GLY A 52 -0.32 2.79 -3.88
C GLY A 52 -0.76 1.68 -2.94
N PHE A 53 -0.53 0.41 -3.31
CA PHE A 53 -0.83 -0.72 -2.44
C PHE A 53 0.00 -0.70 -1.14
N ILE A 54 1.32 -0.49 -1.24
CA ILE A 54 2.22 -0.38 -0.07
C ILE A 54 1.78 0.77 0.82
N TYR A 55 1.48 1.93 0.25
CA TYR A 55 1.07 3.13 0.96
C TYR A 55 -0.22 2.90 1.77
N VAL A 56 -1.27 2.41 1.13
CA VAL A 56 -2.57 2.18 1.80
C VAL A 56 -2.44 1.11 2.88
N THR A 57 -1.75 0.00 2.61
CA THR A 57 -1.54 -1.09 3.56
C THR A 57 -0.76 -0.60 4.79
N SER A 58 0.30 0.19 4.58
CA SER A 58 1.14 0.72 5.66
C SER A 58 0.37 1.67 6.57
N ILE A 59 -0.46 2.56 6.01
CA ILE A 59 -1.27 3.48 6.81
C ILE A 59 -2.28 2.72 7.67
N HIS A 60 -2.97 1.72 7.11
CA HIS A 60 -3.92 0.92 7.88
C HIS A 60 -3.25 0.07 8.94
N LEU A 61 -2.04 -0.44 8.67
CA LEU A 61 -1.25 -1.15 9.66
C LEU A 61 -0.87 -0.23 10.82
N LEU A 62 -0.33 0.95 10.52
CA LEU A 62 0.07 1.93 11.55
C LEU A 62 -1.12 2.43 12.36
N MET A 63 -2.28 2.66 11.74
CA MET A 63 -3.51 3.01 12.46
C MET A 63 -4.01 1.87 13.34
N THR A 64 -3.93 0.62 12.87
CA THR A 64 -4.30 -0.56 13.66
C THR A 64 -3.37 -0.68 14.88
N ILE A 65 -2.05 -0.59 14.69
CA ILE A 65 -1.06 -0.62 15.77
C ILE A 65 -1.29 0.52 16.76
N SER A 66 -1.55 1.74 16.27
CA SER A 66 -1.86 2.90 17.09
C SER A 66 -3.05 2.66 18.00
N ALA A 67 -4.16 2.16 17.43
CA ALA A 67 -5.38 1.88 18.17
C ALA A 67 -5.21 0.74 19.18
N LEU A 68 -4.48 -0.32 18.81
CA LEU A 68 -4.27 -1.48 19.69
C LEU A 68 -3.37 -1.19 20.89
N ASN A 69 -2.44 -0.24 20.75
CA ASN A 69 -1.49 0.09 21.82
C ASN A 69 -1.86 1.36 22.60
N ASP A 70 -2.91 2.08 22.21
CA ASP A 70 -3.25 3.41 22.73
C ASP A 70 -2.10 4.43 22.54
N TYR A 71 -1.53 4.45 21.33
CA TYR A 71 -0.39 5.31 20.95
C TYR A 71 -0.81 6.37 19.92
N PRO A 72 -1.65 7.36 20.29
CA PRO A 72 -2.18 8.35 19.35
C PRO A 72 -1.09 9.22 18.69
N GLN A 73 0.12 9.27 19.24
CA GLN A 73 1.26 9.97 18.64
C GLN A 73 1.61 9.42 17.25
N LEU A 74 1.29 8.14 16.96
CA LEU A 74 1.46 7.54 15.62
C LEU A 74 0.64 8.27 14.55
N TYR A 75 -0.49 8.90 14.89
CA TYR A 75 -1.27 9.70 13.92
C TYR A 75 -0.48 10.91 13.41
N ILE A 76 0.33 11.54 14.27
CA ILE A 76 1.21 12.65 13.89
C ILE A 76 2.31 12.15 12.96
N VAL A 77 2.86 10.96 13.22
CA VAL A 77 3.85 10.32 12.34
C VAL A 77 3.24 10.04 10.96
N ILE A 78 2.05 9.44 10.90
CA ILE A 78 1.33 9.17 9.64
C ILE A 78 1.09 10.48 8.87
N LEU A 79 0.60 11.53 9.54
CA LEU A 79 0.36 12.84 8.93
C LEU A 79 1.66 13.47 8.41
N SER A 80 2.75 13.37 9.18
CA SER A 80 4.07 13.90 8.79
C SER A 80 4.61 13.17 7.56
N LEU A 81 4.48 11.84 7.51
CA LEU A 81 4.86 11.03 6.34
C LEU A 81 4.03 11.40 5.11
N TYR A 82 2.73 11.67 5.28
CA TYR A 82 1.88 12.13 4.18
C TYR A 82 2.31 13.50 3.65
N ILE A 83 2.50 14.49 4.53
CA ILE A 83 2.96 15.83 4.15
C ILE A 83 4.32 15.76 3.45
N PHE A 84 5.25 14.98 4.00
CA PHE A 84 6.56 14.75 3.40
C PHE A 84 6.46 14.11 2.00
N ASN A 85 5.57 13.12 1.84
CA ASN A 85 5.34 12.48 0.54
C ASN A 85 4.79 13.49 -0.49
N VAL A 86 3.79 14.29 -0.11
CA VAL A 86 3.23 15.34 -0.97
C VAL A 86 4.32 16.34 -1.36
N PHE A 87 5.14 16.79 -0.40
CA PHE A 87 6.27 17.69 -0.67
C PHE A 87 7.28 17.10 -1.66
N LEU A 88 7.65 15.82 -1.52
CA LEU A 88 8.55 15.16 -2.46
C LEU A 88 7.93 15.07 -3.86
N LEU A 89 6.63 14.80 -3.96
CA LEU A 89 5.92 14.73 -5.23
C LEU A 89 5.84 16.10 -5.91
N THR A 90 5.49 17.16 -5.18
CA THR A 90 5.42 18.52 -5.75
C THR A 90 6.78 19.04 -6.22
N LYS A 91 7.85 18.74 -5.48
CA LYS A 91 9.22 19.10 -5.87
C LYS A 91 9.72 18.35 -7.12
N LYS A 92 9.18 17.17 -7.43
CA LYS A 92 9.50 16.44 -8.66
C LYS A 92 8.72 16.92 -9.89
N ILE A 93 7.67 17.71 -9.69
CA ILE A 93 6.79 18.22 -10.75
C ILE A 93 7.18 19.66 -11.16
N THR A 94 7.90 20.38 -10.30
CA THR A 94 8.40 21.75 -10.55
C THR A 94 9.86 21.71 -11.01
#